data_AF-A0A3Q7FBJ8-F1
#
_entry.id   AF-A0A3Q7FBJ8-F1
#
_cell.length_a   1.000
_cell.length_b   1.000
_cell.length_c   1.000
_cell.angle_alpha   90.00
_cell.angle_beta   90.00
_cell.angle_gamma   90.00
#
_symmetry.space_group_name_H-M   'P 1'
#
loop_
_entity.id
_entity.type
_entity.pdbx_description
1 polymer ?
#
loop_
_entity_poly.entity_id
_entity_poly.type
_entity_poly.pdbx_seq_one_letter_code
_entity_poly.pdbx_strand_id
1 'polypeptide(L)'
;MAKTLITTLLLALFSSLSYAIDMSIIDHKNKEGILYEKWLAEHGKIYNALGEKEKRFEIFKDNLRFIEEYNASENRTFKVGLNQFADLTNDEYRAVYLGTKSDARRRLVKSKNTSQRYASPPNELLPHSVDWRKKGAVAPIKNQGSCGSCWAFSTVAAVEGINQIVTGEMITLSEQELVDCDRSQNGGCNGGLMDYAFEFIISNGGMDTENHYPYRGVDGRCDPIRKNSKVVSIDDYEDVPRNEKALQKAVAHQPVSVAIEASGKAFQLYTSGVFTGDCGEKVDHGVVVVGYGSEDGNDYWLVRNSWGTKWGESGYVKMERNVKNGHLGKCGIMTEASYPIKEAINKLRWWKLMVGYVKTTPMYVESMNEMLRRICRRNFCTCSPRPWLFVGLGNPGDKYRGTRHNVGFEMLDAFANSQGIHMETIHCKAMFGKGFVNGMPVLLAKPLTYMNLSGESIGPLAAYYKLPLNRVVVFHDDMDLPCGVLRLHPKGGHNRHNGLKSVMYHFRGNGEFPRLRIGIGRPPGQMDPKAFMLQKFNLTARERGHCADMADCIYHFLLLSFFVSEIDAALLEGAHALEQVLSKGFSESSNCFNTTQKYKHIRLQTLPT
;
A
#
# COMPACT_ATOMS: atom_id res chain seq x y z
N MET A 1 -53.97 55.69 -46.97
CA MET A 1 -54.14 55.07 -45.64
C MET A 1 -53.51 53.67 -45.55
N ALA A 2 -53.77 52.74 -46.48
CA ALA A 2 -53.23 51.38 -46.41
C ALA A 2 -51.68 51.28 -46.38
N LYS A 3 -50.96 52.08 -47.20
CA LYS A 3 -49.48 52.07 -47.22
C LYS A 3 -48.85 52.56 -45.91
N THR A 4 -49.46 53.54 -45.24
CA THR A 4 -49.00 54.11 -43.97
C THR A 4 -49.27 53.18 -42.78
N LEU A 5 -50.34 52.38 -42.87
CA LEU A 5 -50.70 51.38 -41.87
C LEU A 5 -49.75 50.17 -41.91
N ILE A 6 -49.32 49.76 -43.11
CA ILE A 6 -48.38 48.63 -43.29
C ILE A 6 -46.98 49.00 -42.79
N THR A 7 -46.50 50.22 -43.07
CA THR A 7 -45.19 50.67 -42.58
C THR A 7 -45.15 50.84 -41.06
N THR A 8 -46.22 51.33 -40.44
CA THR A 8 -46.32 51.43 -38.97
C THR A 8 -46.41 50.05 -38.30
N LEU A 9 -47.11 49.09 -38.90
CA LEU A 9 -47.15 47.71 -38.39
C LEU A 9 -45.77 47.02 -38.47
N LEU A 10 -45.05 47.22 -39.59
CA LEU A 10 -43.70 46.69 -39.76
C LEU A 10 -42.71 47.30 -38.76
N LEU A 11 -42.75 48.62 -38.54
CA LEU A 11 -41.93 49.30 -37.52
C LEU A 11 -42.23 48.81 -36.10
N ALA A 12 -43.51 48.59 -35.77
CA ALA A 12 -43.91 48.03 -34.49
C ALA A 12 -43.39 46.59 -34.30
N LEU A 13 -43.48 45.75 -35.34
CA LEU A 13 -42.92 44.39 -35.32
C LEU A 13 -41.39 44.40 -35.12
N PHE A 14 -40.64 45.22 -35.87
CA PHE A 14 -39.19 45.36 -35.69
C PHE A 14 -38.79 45.87 -34.29
N SER A 15 -39.57 46.80 -33.71
CA SER A 15 -39.33 47.27 -32.35
C SER A 15 -39.59 46.16 -31.31
N SER A 16 -40.67 45.39 -31.45
CA SER A 16 -41.01 44.30 -30.53
C SER A 16 -39.99 43.15 -30.56
N LEU A 17 -39.46 42.81 -31.74
CA LEU A 17 -38.36 41.84 -31.87
C LEU A 17 -37.08 42.36 -31.21
N SER A 18 -36.75 43.64 -31.35
CA SER A 18 -35.57 44.23 -30.72
C SER A 18 -35.66 44.20 -29.18
N TYR A 19 -36.80 44.56 -28.60
CA TYR A 19 -37.02 44.48 -27.14
C TYR A 19 -37.00 43.04 -26.61
N ALA A 20 -37.54 42.07 -27.35
CA ALA A 20 -37.52 40.66 -26.95
C ALA A 20 -36.09 40.08 -26.94
N ILE A 21 -35.25 40.50 -27.88
CA ILE A 21 -33.83 40.13 -27.94
C ILE A 21 -33.05 40.78 -26.78
N ASP A 22 -33.29 42.06 -26.48
CA ASP A 22 -32.64 42.73 -25.34
C ASP A 22 -33.01 42.09 -23.99
N MET A 23 -34.28 41.73 -23.79
CA MET A 23 -34.74 41.10 -22.55
C MET A 23 -34.14 39.69 -22.35
N SER A 24 -34.00 38.90 -23.41
CA SER A 24 -33.39 37.56 -23.31
C SER A 24 -31.87 37.64 -23.04
N ILE A 25 -31.20 38.66 -23.59
CA ILE A 25 -29.78 38.93 -23.33
C ILE A 25 -29.56 39.36 -21.87
N ILE A 26 -30.44 40.19 -21.31
CA ILE A 26 -30.34 40.63 -19.90
C ILE A 26 -30.59 39.45 -18.94
N ASP A 27 -31.60 38.62 -19.19
CA ASP A 27 -31.87 37.42 -18.37
C ASP A 27 -30.72 36.41 -18.42
N HIS A 28 -30.16 36.18 -19.61
CA HIS A 28 -29.01 35.28 -19.78
C HIS A 28 -27.76 35.81 -19.05
N LYS A 29 -27.43 37.10 -19.16
CA LYS A 29 -26.31 37.71 -18.44
C LYS A 29 -26.48 37.63 -16.92
N ASN A 30 -27.71 37.81 -16.43
CA ASN A 30 -28.01 37.68 -15.01
C ASN A 30 -27.81 36.24 -14.51
N LYS A 31 -28.22 35.22 -15.29
CA LYS A 31 -28.01 33.81 -14.95
C LYS A 31 -26.53 33.42 -14.88
N GLU A 32 -25.73 33.83 -15.86
CA GLU A 32 -24.29 33.58 -15.87
C GLU A 32 -23.60 34.21 -14.65
N GLY A 33 -23.98 35.44 -14.30
CA GLY A 33 -23.45 36.14 -13.13
C GLY A 33 -23.75 35.41 -11.82
N ILE A 34 -25.01 34.97 -11.62
CA ILE A 34 -25.40 34.20 -10.43
C ILE A 34 -24.64 32.86 -10.36
N LEU A 35 -24.52 32.16 -11.50
CA LEU A 35 -23.78 30.91 -11.57
C LEU A 35 -22.30 31.09 -11.23
N TYR A 36 -21.68 32.17 -11.72
CA TYR A 36 -20.30 32.50 -11.42
C TYR A 36 -20.07 32.78 -9.94
N GLU A 37 -20.91 33.60 -9.30
CA GLU A 37 -20.77 33.88 -7.85
C GLU A 37 -20.94 32.59 -7.01
N LYS A 38 -21.85 31.70 -7.40
CA LYS A 38 -21.99 30.39 -6.77
C LYS A 38 -20.73 29.54 -6.95
N TRP A 39 -20.21 29.48 -8.17
CA TRP A 39 -18.99 28.74 -8.48
C TRP A 39 -17.77 29.28 -7.72
N LEU A 40 -17.64 30.60 -7.57
CA LEU A 40 -16.58 31.23 -6.77
C LEU A 40 -16.64 30.78 -5.31
N ALA A 41 -17.84 30.76 -4.71
CA ALA A 41 -18.04 30.31 -3.35
C ALA A 41 -17.71 28.81 -3.18
N GLU A 42 -18.16 27.96 -4.10
CA GLU A 42 -17.89 26.51 -4.07
C GLU A 42 -16.39 26.16 -4.20
N HIS A 43 -15.65 26.97 -4.97
CA HIS A 43 -14.23 26.77 -5.23
C HIS A 43 -13.31 27.63 -4.36
N GLY A 44 -13.86 28.50 -3.51
CA GLY A 44 -13.09 29.36 -2.61
C GLY A 44 -12.23 30.39 -3.35
N LYS A 45 -12.70 30.90 -4.49
CA LYS A 45 -11.95 31.81 -5.37
C LYS A 45 -12.14 33.26 -4.92
N ILE A 46 -11.03 33.99 -4.78
CA ILE A 46 -11.00 35.41 -4.39
C ILE A 46 -10.01 36.13 -5.29
N TYR A 47 -10.41 37.26 -5.88
CA TYR A 47 -9.55 38.09 -6.71
C TYR A 47 -9.51 39.52 -6.18
N ASN A 48 -8.31 40.00 -5.87
CA ASN A 48 -8.09 41.32 -5.27
C ASN A 48 -7.52 42.35 -6.26
N ALA A 49 -7.00 41.89 -7.40
CA ALA A 49 -6.44 42.76 -8.42
C ALA A 49 -7.55 43.44 -9.25
N LEU A 50 -7.38 44.73 -9.52
CA LEU A 50 -8.34 45.53 -10.29
C LEU A 50 -8.56 44.91 -11.69
N GLY A 51 -9.80 44.63 -12.06
CA GLY A 51 -10.15 44.05 -13.35
C GLY A 51 -9.96 42.53 -13.46
N GLU A 52 -9.35 41.87 -12.47
CA GLU A 52 -9.09 40.44 -12.52
C GLU A 52 -10.39 39.63 -12.39
N LYS A 53 -11.30 40.04 -11.51
CA LYS A 53 -12.59 39.34 -11.35
C LYS A 53 -13.41 39.37 -12.65
N GLU A 54 -13.42 40.51 -13.33
CA GLU A 54 -14.09 40.73 -14.61
C GLU A 54 -13.45 39.89 -15.72
N LYS A 55 -12.10 39.89 -15.82
CA LYS A 55 -11.37 39.03 -16.76
C LYS A 55 -11.70 37.55 -16.53
N ARG A 56 -11.66 37.10 -15.27
CA ARG A 56 -11.97 35.71 -14.87
C ARG A 56 -13.41 35.34 -15.21
N PHE A 57 -14.35 36.27 -15.08
CA PHE A 57 -15.75 36.06 -15.47
C PHE A 57 -15.91 35.88 -16.99
N GLU A 58 -15.22 36.66 -17.82
CA GLU A 58 -15.26 36.46 -19.27
C GLU A 58 -14.70 35.09 -19.69
N ILE A 59 -13.61 34.65 -19.06
CA ILE A 59 -13.04 33.31 -19.28
C ILE A 59 -14.02 32.22 -18.84
N PHE A 60 -14.64 32.41 -17.67
CA PHE A 60 -15.66 31.51 -17.15
C PHE A 60 -16.83 31.33 -18.11
N LYS A 61 -17.33 32.41 -18.71
CA LYS A 61 -18.39 32.34 -19.73
C LYS A 61 -17.96 31.59 -20.99
N ASP A 62 -16.73 31.80 -21.46
CA ASP A 62 -16.21 31.05 -22.61
C ASP A 62 -16.10 29.54 -22.32
N ASN A 63 -15.66 29.18 -21.12
CA ASN A 63 -15.60 27.78 -20.68
C ASN A 63 -17.01 27.19 -20.47
N LEU A 64 -17.94 27.97 -19.91
CA LEU A 64 -19.34 27.56 -19.74
C LEU A 64 -20.00 27.27 -21.09
N ARG A 65 -19.84 28.17 -22.08
CA ARG A 65 -20.35 27.94 -23.44
C ARG A 65 -19.79 26.66 -24.04
N PHE A 66 -18.47 26.42 -23.92
CA PHE A 66 -17.86 25.17 -24.37
C PHE A 66 -18.47 23.94 -23.67
N ILE A 67 -18.72 24.02 -22.37
CA ILE A 67 -19.33 22.93 -21.59
C ILE A 67 -20.75 22.62 -22.09
N GLU A 68 -21.56 23.66 -22.30
CA GLU A 68 -22.94 23.52 -22.79
C GLU A 68 -22.97 22.93 -24.20
N GLU A 69 -22.16 23.46 -25.12
CA GLU A 69 -22.04 22.95 -26.49
C GLU A 69 -21.55 21.48 -26.53
N TYR A 70 -20.53 21.16 -25.72
CA TYR A 70 -19.97 19.81 -25.67
C TYR A 70 -20.98 18.78 -25.15
N ASN A 71 -21.64 19.11 -24.04
CA ASN A 71 -22.59 18.22 -23.37
C ASN A 71 -23.96 18.14 -24.08
N ALA A 72 -24.29 19.09 -24.96
CA ALA A 72 -25.52 19.05 -25.75
C ALA A 72 -25.49 18.03 -26.91
N SER A 73 -24.31 17.55 -27.30
CA SER A 73 -24.18 16.54 -28.36
C SER A 73 -24.64 15.16 -27.89
N GLU A 74 -25.36 14.42 -28.74
CA GLU A 74 -25.75 13.02 -28.45
C GLU A 74 -24.53 12.06 -28.47
N ASN A 75 -24.65 10.91 -27.81
CA ASN A 75 -23.64 9.83 -27.79
C ASN A 75 -22.26 10.19 -27.19
N ARG A 76 -22.22 11.04 -26.15
CA ARG A 76 -20.99 11.30 -25.39
C ARG A 76 -20.71 10.20 -24.36
N THR A 77 -19.47 9.70 -24.33
CA THR A 77 -19.01 8.73 -23.30
C THR A 77 -18.49 9.41 -22.03
N PHE A 78 -18.32 10.73 -22.03
CA PHE A 78 -17.90 11.53 -20.89
C PHE A 78 -18.52 12.92 -20.89
N LYS A 79 -18.45 13.59 -19.74
CA LYS A 79 -18.96 14.95 -19.52
C LYS A 79 -17.83 15.89 -19.10
N VAL A 80 -17.93 17.12 -19.57
CA VAL A 80 -17.15 18.26 -19.08
C VAL A 80 -18.02 19.13 -18.16
N GLY A 81 -17.41 19.94 -17.30
CA GLY A 81 -18.14 20.70 -16.31
C GLY A 81 -17.32 21.82 -15.66
N LEU A 82 -18.02 22.64 -14.86
CA LEU A 82 -17.46 23.79 -14.15
C LEU A 82 -16.62 23.35 -12.93
N ASN A 83 -15.48 22.72 -13.20
CA ASN A 83 -14.52 22.38 -12.16
C ASN A 83 -13.66 23.60 -11.73
N GLN A 84 -12.66 23.38 -10.88
CA GLN A 84 -11.81 24.43 -10.32
C GLN A 84 -10.98 25.24 -11.34
N PHE A 85 -10.92 24.81 -12.60
CA PHE A 85 -10.19 25.46 -13.70
C PHE A 85 -11.09 26.25 -14.66
N ALA A 86 -12.39 26.37 -14.36
CA ALA A 86 -13.35 27.05 -15.23
C ALA A 86 -13.05 28.55 -15.43
N ASP A 87 -12.25 29.19 -14.57
CA ASP A 87 -11.80 30.58 -14.69
C ASP A 87 -10.45 30.75 -15.41
N LEU A 88 -9.87 29.66 -15.93
CA LEU A 88 -8.57 29.68 -16.61
C LEU A 88 -8.72 29.50 -18.11
N THR A 89 -7.97 30.27 -18.88
CA THR A 89 -7.80 29.96 -20.31
C THR A 89 -7.02 28.64 -20.45
N ASN A 90 -7.13 27.99 -21.61
CA ASN A 90 -6.37 26.77 -21.83
C ASN A 90 -4.86 27.03 -21.78
N ASP A 91 -4.38 28.19 -22.25
CA ASP A 91 -2.97 28.58 -22.17
C ASP A 91 -2.50 28.80 -20.73
N GLU A 92 -3.30 29.47 -19.89
CA GLU A 92 -2.99 29.65 -18.46
C GLU A 92 -2.95 28.30 -17.74
N TYR A 93 -3.90 27.41 -18.03
CA TYR A 93 -3.92 26.05 -17.49
C TYR A 93 -2.66 25.26 -17.90
N ARG A 94 -2.33 25.27 -19.19
CA ARG A 94 -1.16 24.55 -19.74
C ARG A 94 0.15 25.03 -19.12
N ALA A 95 0.29 26.33 -18.94
CA ALA A 95 1.51 26.94 -18.42
C ALA A 95 1.76 26.62 -16.94
N VAL A 96 0.71 26.32 -16.16
CA VAL A 96 0.79 26.24 -14.69
C VAL A 96 0.67 24.81 -14.16
N TYR A 97 -0.18 23.97 -14.77
CA TYR A 97 -0.53 22.66 -14.19
C TYR A 97 0.12 21.46 -14.89
N LEU A 98 0.71 21.67 -16.06
CA LEU A 98 1.43 20.66 -16.83
C LEU A 98 2.93 20.75 -16.52
N GLY A 99 3.66 19.64 -16.63
CA GLY A 99 5.05 19.63 -16.17
C GLY A 99 5.89 18.42 -16.56
N THR A 100 5.35 17.39 -17.20
CA THR A 100 6.20 16.29 -17.67
C THR A 100 6.98 16.72 -18.88
N LYS A 101 8.30 16.47 -18.85
CA LYS A 101 9.21 16.78 -19.96
C LYS A 101 9.80 15.49 -20.49
N SER A 102 9.18 14.99 -21.54
CA SER A 102 9.58 13.74 -22.17
C SER A 102 10.87 13.92 -22.99
N ASP A 103 11.93 13.18 -22.65
CA ASP A 103 13.25 13.28 -23.30
C ASP A 103 13.33 12.37 -24.54
N ALA A 104 13.34 13.01 -25.73
CA ALA A 104 13.41 12.31 -27.01
C ALA A 104 14.65 11.40 -27.17
N ARG A 105 15.83 11.83 -26.70
CA ARG A 105 17.06 11.06 -26.80
C ARG A 105 16.98 9.83 -25.93
N ARG A 106 16.48 9.98 -24.70
CA ARG A 106 16.26 8.88 -23.77
C ARG A 106 15.23 7.89 -24.28
N ARG A 107 14.09 8.37 -24.81
CA ARG A 107 13.08 7.53 -25.47
C ARG A 107 13.70 6.65 -26.57
N LEU A 108 14.59 7.21 -27.40
CA LEU A 108 15.27 6.47 -28.46
C LEU A 108 16.29 5.45 -27.94
N VAL A 109 16.99 5.76 -26.85
CA VAL A 109 17.93 4.82 -26.22
C VAL A 109 17.16 3.66 -25.58
N LYS A 110 16.07 3.97 -24.85
CA LYS A 110 15.26 2.98 -24.16
C LYS A 110 14.47 2.08 -25.09
N SER A 111 13.96 2.59 -26.22
CA SER A 111 13.27 1.75 -27.20
C SER A 111 14.18 0.64 -27.76
N LYS A 112 15.50 0.83 -27.75
CA LYS A 112 16.48 -0.19 -28.15
C LYS A 112 16.74 -1.26 -27.08
N ASN A 113 16.48 -0.95 -25.81
CA ASN A 113 16.74 -1.81 -24.64
C ASN A 113 15.45 -2.10 -23.85
N THR A 114 14.32 -2.26 -24.54
CA THR A 114 13.01 -2.42 -23.90
C THR A 114 12.95 -3.76 -23.14
N SER A 115 12.62 -3.71 -21.85
CA SER A 115 12.40 -4.91 -21.03
C SER A 115 11.36 -5.82 -21.67
N GLN A 116 11.66 -7.12 -21.76
CA GLN A 116 10.74 -8.10 -22.30
C GLN A 116 9.87 -8.76 -21.22
N ARG A 117 9.97 -8.36 -19.93
CA ARG A 117 9.23 -8.99 -18.82
C ARG A 117 7.72 -9.03 -19.07
N TYR A 118 7.17 -7.93 -19.58
CA TYR A 118 5.76 -7.82 -19.94
C TYR A 118 5.51 -7.82 -21.46
N ALA A 119 6.55 -8.05 -22.26
CA ALA A 119 6.40 -8.43 -23.66
C ALA A 119 6.08 -9.93 -23.69
N SER A 120 4.79 -10.30 -23.62
CA SER A 120 4.36 -11.70 -23.52
C SER A 120 3.40 -12.12 -24.63
N PRO A 121 3.37 -13.42 -24.96
CA PRO A 121 2.61 -13.98 -26.08
C PRO A 121 1.08 -13.90 -25.89
N PRO A 122 0.30 -14.03 -26.99
CA PRO A 122 -1.12 -13.64 -27.04
C PRO A 122 -2.10 -14.29 -26.04
N ASN A 123 -1.73 -15.34 -25.31
CA ASN A 123 -2.68 -16.23 -24.62
C ASN A 123 -2.70 -16.14 -23.08
N GLU A 124 -2.08 -15.13 -22.47
CA GLU A 124 -2.15 -14.95 -21.01
C GLU A 124 -3.48 -14.31 -20.58
N LEU A 125 -4.23 -15.03 -19.75
CA LEU A 125 -5.49 -14.56 -19.17
C LEU A 125 -5.19 -13.55 -18.06
N LEU A 126 -5.54 -12.29 -18.31
CA LEU A 126 -5.50 -11.22 -17.31
C LEU A 126 -6.89 -11.02 -16.71
N PRO A 127 -7.00 -10.52 -15.47
CA PRO A 127 -8.29 -10.13 -14.90
C PRO A 127 -9.05 -9.20 -15.84
N HIS A 128 -10.39 -9.30 -15.89
CA HIS A 128 -11.20 -8.39 -16.72
C HIS A 128 -11.16 -6.94 -16.23
N SER A 129 -11.04 -6.74 -14.92
CA SER A 129 -10.87 -5.44 -14.31
C SER A 129 -9.90 -5.51 -13.13
N VAL A 130 -9.20 -4.40 -12.90
CA VAL A 130 -8.29 -4.20 -11.76
C VAL A 130 -8.56 -2.82 -11.20
N ASP A 131 -8.63 -2.72 -9.88
CA ASP A 131 -8.74 -1.45 -9.16
C ASP A 131 -7.89 -1.53 -7.89
N TRP A 132 -6.71 -0.92 -7.92
CA TRP A 132 -5.77 -0.95 -6.80
C TRP A 132 -6.28 -0.15 -5.58
N ARG A 133 -7.26 0.74 -5.76
CA ARG A 133 -7.90 1.46 -4.64
C ARG A 133 -8.61 0.47 -3.72
N LYS A 134 -9.29 -0.52 -4.31
CA LYS A 134 -10.00 -1.59 -3.56
C LYS A 134 -9.04 -2.53 -2.81
N LYS A 135 -7.77 -2.55 -3.20
CA LYS A 135 -6.70 -3.35 -2.58
C LYS A 135 -5.85 -2.54 -1.58
N GLY A 136 -6.25 -1.30 -1.29
CA GLY A 136 -5.52 -0.39 -0.40
C GLY A 136 -4.20 0.14 -0.97
N ALA A 137 -3.84 -0.19 -2.22
CA ALA A 137 -2.55 0.18 -2.84
C ALA A 137 -2.58 1.52 -3.58
N VAL A 138 -3.43 2.44 -3.14
CA VAL A 138 -3.52 3.81 -3.67
C VAL A 138 -3.76 4.76 -2.50
N ALA A 139 -2.82 5.66 -2.24
CA ALA A 139 -2.97 6.70 -1.24
C ALA A 139 -4.06 7.73 -1.61
N PRO A 140 -4.57 8.54 -0.67
CA PRO A 140 -5.53 9.61 -0.95
C PRO A 140 -5.05 10.58 -2.04
N ILE A 141 -5.99 11.14 -2.81
CA ILE A 141 -5.67 12.13 -3.84
C ILE A 141 -5.02 13.37 -3.22
N LYS A 142 -3.90 13.80 -3.83
CA LYS A 142 -3.17 15.01 -3.46
C LYS A 142 -3.34 16.10 -4.54
N ASN A 143 -2.79 17.28 -4.31
CA ASN A 143 -2.85 18.41 -5.24
C ASN A 143 -1.47 19.06 -5.42
N GLN A 144 -0.94 19.07 -6.64
CA GLN A 144 0.35 19.68 -6.99
C GLN A 144 0.32 21.22 -7.00
N GLY A 145 -0.88 21.83 -7.01
CA GLY A 145 -1.02 23.27 -7.13
C GLY A 145 -0.41 23.82 -8.43
N SER A 146 0.24 24.98 -8.35
CA SER A 146 0.81 25.71 -9.49
C SER A 146 2.26 25.32 -9.83
N CYS A 147 2.69 24.14 -9.40
CA CYS A 147 4.03 23.62 -9.64
C CYS A 147 3.96 22.48 -10.66
N GLY A 148 4.81 22.51 -11.69
CA GLY A 148 4.94 21.47 -12.71
C GLY A 148 5.59 20.18 -12.19
N SER A 149 5.15 19.68 -11.03
CA SER A 149 5.71 18.54 -10.31
C SER A 149 4.93 17.24 -10.48
N CYS A 150 4.04 17.17 -11.47
CA CYS A 150 3.27 15.96 -11.79
C CYS A 150 4.14 14.70 -11.97
N TRP A 151 5.38 14.85 -12.46
CA TRP A 151 6.38 13.78 -12.50
C TRP A 151 6.69 13.21 -11.12
N ALA A 152 6.85 14.05 -10.09
CA ALA A 152 7.10 13.62 -8.71
C ALA A 152 5.87 12.92 -8.11
N PHE A 153 4.66 13.48 -8.31
CA PHE A 153 3.42 12.85 -7.86
C PHE A 153 3.17 11.49 -8.52
N SER A 154 3.45 11.37 -9.82
CA SER A 154 3.34 10.11 -10.55
C SER A 154 4.31 9.06 -10.02
N THR A 155 5.57 9.44 -9.80
CA THR A 155 6.59 8.57 -9.20
C THR A 155 6.18 8.11 -7.80
N VAL A 156 5.86 9.06 -6.91
CA VAL A 156 5.52 8.75 -5.51
C VAL A 156 4.33 7.81 -5.43
N ALA A 157 3.25 8.07 -6.17
CA ALA A 157 2.07 7.22 -6.12
C ALA A 157 2.33 5.79 -6.61
N ALA A 158 3.26 5.57 -7.56
CA ALA A 158 3.67 4.23 -7.95
C ALA A 158 4.55 3.54 -6.88
N VAL A 159 5.44 4.29 -6.21
CA VAL A 159 6.29 3.78 -5.10
C VAL A 159 5.44 3.42 -3.88
N GLU A 160 4.50 4.28 -3.49
CA GLU A 160 3.52 4.00 -2.42
C GLU A 160 2.72 2.72 -2.72
N GLY A 161 2.26 2.59 -3.97
CA GLY A 161 1.50 1.43 -4.43
C GLY A 161 2.28 0.13 -4.34
N ILE A 162 3.51 0.08 -4.88
CA ILE A 162 4.33 -1.13 -4.80
C ILE A 162 4.76 -1.43 -3.36
N ASN A 163 4.99 -0.41 -2.52
CA ASN A 163 5.27 -0.62 -1.10
C ASN A 163 4.11 -1.32 -0.40
N GLN A 164 2.89 -0.81 -0.52
CA GLN A 164 1.69 -1.46 0.04
C GLN A 164 1.52 -2.90 -0.48
N ILE A 165 1.79 -3.15 -1.76
CA ILE A 165 1.66 -4.49 -2.35
C ILE A 165 2.68 -5.47 -1.75
N VAL A 166 3.91 -5.00 -1.50
CA VAL A 166 5.02 -5.85 -1.06
C VAL A 166 5.05 -6.01 0.46
N THR A 167 4.82 -4.94 1.22
CA THR A 167 4.95 -4.91 2.68
C THR A 167 3.63 -5.01 3.41
N GLY A 168 2.51 -4.71 2.73
CA GLY A 168 1.20 -4.59 3.36
C GLY A 168 0.95 -3.23 4.03
N GLU A 169 1.90 -2.28 3.95
CA GLU A 169 1.82 -0.99 4.62
C GLU A 169 1.74 0.20 3.64
N MET A 170 0.73 1.05 3.84
CA MET A 170 0.53 2.26 3.05
C MET A 170 1.21 3.41 3.79
N ILE A 171 2.33 3.85 3.25
CA ILE A 171 3.10 4.97 3.77
C ILE A 171 3.02 6.09 2.74
N THR A 172 2.49 7.25 3.12
CA THR A 172 2.43 8.41 2.23
C THR A 172 3.80 9.10 2.16
N LEU A 173 4.38 9.17 0.97
CA LEU A 173 5.74 9.69 0.75
C LEU A 173 5.73 11.14 0.28
N SER A 174 6.87 11.80 0.43
CA SER A 174 7.03 13.23 0.15
C SER A 174 7.40 13.51 -1.32
N GLU A 175 6.49 14.13 -2.07
CA GLU A 175 6.81 14.65 -3.40
C GLU A 175 7.80 15.82 -3.32
N GLN A 176 7.81 16.58 -2.23
CA GLN A 176 8.68 17.76 -2.07
C GLN A 176 10.15 17.39 -2.02
N GLU A 177 10.49 16.25 -1.43
CA GLU A 177 11.86 15.73 -1.43
C GLU A 177 12.36 15.53 -2.87
N LEU A 178 11.55 14.96 -3.76
CA LEU A 178 11.92 14.83 -5.18
C LEU A 178 12.07 16.21 -5.81
N VAL A 179 11.10 17.11 -5.60
CA VAL A 179 11.15 18.48 -6.15
C VAL A 179 12.42 19.21 -5.72
N ASP A 180 12.83 19.08 -4.47
CA ASP A 180 13.96 19.82 -3.89
C ASP A 180 15.31 19.16 -4.18
N CYS A 181 15.38 17.83 -4.17
CA CYS A 181 16.62 17.06 -4.12
C CYS A 181 16.98 16.33 -5.42
N ASP A 182 16.02 15.97 -6.26
CA ASP A 182 16.28 15.38 -7.58
C ASP A 182 16.49 16.49 -8.62
N ARG A 183 17.72 17.04 -8.62
CA ARG A 183 18.10 18.21 -9.42
C ARG A 183 19.13 17.91 -10.51
N SER A 184 19.53 16.65 -10.68
CA SER A 184 20.57 16.27 -11.65
C SER A 184 20.05 16.31 -13.09
N GLN A 185 18.83 15.79 -13.30
CA GLN A 185 18.15 15.72 -14.59
C GLN A 185 16.75 16.35 -14.53
N ASN A 186 16.09 16.28 -13.36
CA ASN A 186 14.79 16.90 -13.14
C ASN A 186 14.90 18.37 -12.73
N GLY A 187 13.88 19.16 -13.08
CA GLY A 187 13.85 20.62 -12.96
C GLY A 187 12.97 21.15 -11.83
N GLY A 188 12.56 20.30 -10.88
CA GLY A 188 11.61 20.66 -9.81
C GLY A 188 10.26 21.09 -10.38
N CYS A 189 9.82 22.32 -10.04
CA CYS A 189 8.57 22.88 -10.57
C CYS A 189 8.63 23.21 -12.06
N ASN A 190 9.82 23.25 -12.68
CA ASN A 190 9.97 23.42 -14.12
C ASN A 190 9.80 22.11 -14.89
N GLY A 191 9.40 21.03 -14.22
CA GLY A 191 9.11 19.76 -14.86
C GLY A 191 10.22 18.71 -14.76
N GLY A 192 9.86 17.50 -15.18
CA GLY A 192 10.72 16.33 -15.01
C GLY A 192 10.13 15.06 -15.62
N LEU A 193 10.77 13.93 -15.32
CA LEU A 193 10.41 12.60 -15.78
C LEU A 193 10.51 11.60 -14.62
N MET A 194 9.52 10.70 -14.56
CA MET A 194 9.34 9.76 -13.44
C MET A 194 10.53 8.83 -13.23
N ASP A 195 11.18 8.44 -14.31
CA ASP A 195 12.29 7.50 -14.23
C ASP A 195 13.55 8.08 -13.60
N TYR A 196 13.86 9.35 -13.87
CA TYR A 196 14.97 10.03 -13.18
C TYR A 196 14.69 10.12 -11.68
N ALA A 197 13.42 10.26 -11.32
CA ALA A 197 13.02 10.21 -9.92
C ALA A 197 13.16 8.79 -9.34
N PHE A 198 12.83 7.72 -10.08
CA PHE A 198 13.16 6.36 -9.64
C PHE A 198 14.68 6.16 -9.44
N GLU A 199 15.51 6.61 -10.38
CA GLU A 199 16.98 6.59 -10.27
C GLU A 199 17.47 7.36 -9.04
N PHE A 200 16.87 8.53 -8.77
CA PHE A 200 17.15 9.30 -7.56
C PHE A 200 16.79 8.51 -6.30
N ILE A 201 15.61 7.89 -6.24
CA ILE A 201 15.18 7.13 -5.05
C ILE A 201 16.14 5.96 -4.77
N ILE A 202 16.54 5.24 -5.81
CA ILE A 202 17.50 4.13 -5.71
C ILE A 202 18.85 4.65 -5.20
N SER A 203 19.40 5.69 -5.83
CA SER A 203 20.72 6.24 -5.45
C SER A 203 20.71 6.93 -4.08
N ASN A 204 19.59 7.54 -3.71
CA ASN A 204 19.38 8.11 -2.38
C ASN A 204 19.22 7.02 -1.31
N GLY A 205 18.80 5.81 -1.70
CA GLY A 205 18.53 4.69 -0.80
C GLY A 205 17.13 4.74 -0.16
N GLY A 206 16.23 5.55 -0.71
CA GLY A 206 14.84 5.69 -0.26
C GLY A 206 14.32 7.12 -0.26
N MET A 207 13.09 7.26 0.23
CA MET A 207 12.35 8.51 0.38
C MET A 207 11.82 8.69 1.79
N ASP A 208 11.63 9.94 2.16
CA ASP A 208 10.98 10.38 3.39
C ASP A 208 9.45 10.43 3.25
N THR A 209 8.78 10.58 4.38
CA THR A 209 7.32 10.68 4.45
C THR A 209 6.83 12.10 4.17
N GLU A 210 5.61 12.21 3.65
CA GLU A 210 4.91 13.50 3.48
C GLU A 210 4.85 14.29 4.80
N ASN A 211 4.66 13.61 5.94
CA ASN A 211 4.55 14.28 7.24
C ASN A 211 5.86 14.94 7.68
N HIS A 212 7.02 14.34 7.37
CA HIS A 212 8.32 14.85 7.79
C HIS A 212 8.90 15.85 6.77
N TYR A 213 8.58 15.67 5.48
CA TYR A 213 8.95 16.60 4.41
C TYR A 213 7.71 17.06 3.60
N PRO A 214 6.88 17.97 4.17
CA PRO A 214 5.59 18.32 3.57
C PRO A 214 5.70 19.06 2.24
N TYR A 215 4.72 18.83 1.37
CA TYR A 215 4.57 19.51 0.09
C TYR A 215 4.27 21.01 0.24
N ARG A 216 5.01 21.82 -0.53
CA ARG A 216 4.92 23.29 -0.53
C ARG A 216 4.50 23.86 -1.88
N GLY A 217 4.53 23.07 -2.96
CA GLY A 217 4.14 23.54 -4.29
C GLY A 217 5.07 24.58 -4.89
N VAL A 218 6.32 24.63 -4.44
CA VAL A 218 7.37 25.55 -4.93
C VAL A 218 8.72 24.87 -4.85
N ASP A 219 9.69 25.34 -5.64
CA ASP A 219 11.07 24.91 -5.55
C ASP A 219 11.70 25.32 -4.21
N GLY A 220 12.22 24.34 -3.47
CA GLY A 220 13.01 24.54 -2.26
C GLY A 220 14.47 24.12 -2.44
N ARG A 221 15.26 24.38 -1.40
CA ARG A 221 16.58 23.79 -1.23
C ARG A 221 16.44 22.43 -0.59
N CYS A 222 17.12 21.42 -1.15
CA CYS A 222 17.17 20.10 -0.57
C CYS A 222 17.66 20.14 0.90
N ASP A 223 16.80 19.71 1.83
CA ASP A 223 17.13 19.61 3.25
C ASP A 223 17.89 18.28 3.50
N PRO A 224 19.20 18.34 3.83
CA PRO A 224 20.00 17.13 3.99
C PRO A 224 19.62 16.31 5.23
N ILE A 225 19.01 16.92 6.24
CA ILE A 225 18.58 16.21 7.46
C ILE A 225 17.33 15.41 7.14
N ARG A 226 16.35 16.03 6.48
CA ARG A 226 15.10 15.36 6.08
C ARG A 226 15.36 14.29 5.02
N LYS A 227 16.15 14.58 4.00
CA LYS A 227 16.57 13.62 2.96
C LYS A 227 17.22 12.34 3.53
N ASN A 228 17.84 12.42 4.71
CA ASN A 228 18.46 11.25 5.35
C ASN A 228 17.44 10.32 6.04
N SER A 229 16.17 10.72 6.17
CA SER A 229 15.06 9.90 6.65
C SER A 229 14.52 9.03 5.51
N LYS A 230 15.10 7.83 5.35
CA LYS A 230 14.80 6.90 4.23
C LYS A 230 13.81 5.84 4.68
N VAL A 231 12.52 6.15 4.57
CA VAL A 231 11.41 5.31 5.07
C VAL A 231 11.02 4.23 4.07
N VAL A 232 10.93 4.56 2.78
CA VAL A 232 10.60 3.60 1.71
C VAL A 232 11.65 3.64 0.62
N SER A 233 12.17 2.48 0.25
CA SER A 233 13.09 2.30 -0.89
C SER A 233 12.49 1.40 -1.97
N ILE A 234 13.06 1.50 -3.17
CA ILE A 234 12.83 0.60 -4.30
C ILE A 234 14.18 0.03 -4.74
N ASP A 235 14.18 -1.16 -5.33
CA ASP A 235 15.40 -1.87 -5.71
C ASP A 235 15.85 -1.52 -7.14
N ASP A 236 14.87 -1.31 -8.03
CA ASP A 236 15.11 -0.96 -9.43
C ASP A 236 13.83 -0.31 -10.02
N TYR A 237 13.82 -0.05 -11.33
CA TYR A 237 12.62 0.31 -12.08
C TYR A 237 12.72 -0.15 -13.54
N GLU A 238 11.59 -0.32 -14.21
CA GLU A 238 11.56 -0.74 -15.62
C GLU A 238 10.51 0.00 -16.44
N ASP A 239 10.79 0.15 -17.73
CA ASP A 239 9.81 0.66 -18.70
C ASP A 239 8.91 -0.47 -19.19
N VAL A 240 7.65 -0.11 -19.41
CA VAL A 240 6.69 -0.98 -20.08
C VAL A 240 6.89 -0.85 -21.59
N PRO A 241 6.94 -1.97 -22.34
CA PRO A 241 6.85 -1.92 -23.79
C PRO A 241 5.65 -1.10 -24.27
N ARG A 242 5.81 -0.37 -25.38
CA ARG A 242 4.74 0.45 -26.00
C ARG A 242 3.67 -0.41 -26.67
N ASN A 243 2.94 -1.13 -25.84
CA ASN A 243 1.95 -2.10 -26.23
C ASN A 243 0.86 -2.15 -25.16
N GLU A 244 -0.38 -2.07 -25.60
CA GLU A 244 -1.54 -1.95 -24.72
C GLU A 244 -1.71 -3.15 -23.80
N LYS A 245 -1.41 -4.36 -24.31
CA LYS A 245 -1.44 -5.59 -23.53
C LYS A 245 -0.29 -5.64 -22.52
N ALA A 246 0.89 -5.13 -22.87
CA ALA A 246 2.02 -5.02 -21.94
C ALA A 246 1.70 -4.06 -20.78
N LEU A 247 1.10 -2.90 -21.07
CA LEU A 247 0.62 -1.99 -20.04
C LEU A 247 -0.47 -2.63 -19.19
N GLN A 248 -1.41 -3.35 -19.79
CA GLN A 248 -2.46 -4.06 -19.06
C GLN A 248 -1.87 -5.08 -18.09
N LYS A 249 -0.85 -5.83 -18.54
CA LYS A 249 -0.15 -6.81 -17.73
C LYS A 249 0.60 -6.15 -16.57
N ALA A 250 1.33 -5.06 -16.82
CA ALA A 250 2.01 -4.31 -15.77
C ALA A 250 1.02 -3.80 -14.71
N VAL A 251 -0.07 -3.16 -15.15
CA VAL A 251 -1.13 -2.63 -14.27
C VAL A 251 -1.83 -3.74 -13.49
N ALA A 252 -1.93 -4.96 -14.04
CA ALA A 252 -2.49 -6.10 -13.32
C ALA A 252 -1.66 -6.51 -12.10
N HIS A 253 -0.37 -6.16 -12.06
CA HIS A 253 0.56 -6.51 -10.98
C HIS A 253 0.81 -5.36 -9.99
N GLN A 254 0.75 -4.10 -10.44
CA GLN A 254 0.94 -2.92 -9.59
C GLN A 254 0.50 -1.63 -10.29
N PRO A 255 0.34 -0.50 -9.57
CA PRO A 255 0.22 0.82 -10.20
C PRO A 255 1.43 1.17 -11.08
N VAL A 256 1.18 1.82 -12.21
CA VAL A 256 2.20 2.17 -13.22
C VAL A 256 2.20 3.68 -13.45
N SER A 257 3.37 4.31 -13.33
CA SER A 257 3.56 5.72 -13.70
C SER A 257 3.51 5.85 -15.22
N VAL A 258 2.74 6.81 -15.72
CA VAL A 258 2.62 7.09 -17.16
C VAL A 258 2.64 8.60 -17.40
N ALA A 259 2.98 9.00 -18.63
CA ALA A 259 2.74 10.35 -19.11
C ALA A 259 1.60 10.36 -20.13
N ILE A 260 0.79 11.42 -20.12
CA ILE A 260 -0.27 11.68 -21.08
C ILE A 260 -0.16 13.10 -21.63
N GLU A 261 -0.77 13.35 -22.78
CA GLU A 261 -1.07 14.71 -23.24
C GLU A 261 -2.38 15.18 -22.58
N ALA A 262 -2.28 16.02 -21.56
CA ALA A 262 -3.42 16.55 -20.80
C ALA A 262 -3.82 17.97 -21.25
N SER A 263 -3.34 18.35 -22.42
CA SER A 263 -3.22 19.75 -22.84
C SER A 263 -4.53 20.38 -23.37
N GLY A 264 -5.48 19.53 -23.79
CA GLY A 264 -6.74 19.95 -24.42
C GLY A 264 -7.79 20.49 -23.46
N LYS A 265 -8.63 21.40 -23.96
CA LYS A 265 -9.73 22.06 -23.20
C LYS A 265 -10.73 21.05 -22.62
N ALA A 266 -11.05 19.98 -23.35
CA ALA A 266 -11.94 18.93 -22.86
C ALA A 266 -11.35 18.17 -21.66
N PHE A 267 -10.03 17.97 -21.61
CA PHE A 267 -9.36 17.33 -20.48
C PHE A 267 -9.28 18.27 -19.27
N GLN A 268 -8.94 19.54 -19.50
CA GLN A 268 -8.97 20.59 -18.47
C GLN A 268 -10.31 20.58 -17.72
N LEU A 269 -11.42 20.50 -18.44
CA LEU A 269 -12.79 20.58 -17.90
C LEU A 269 -13.46 19.22 -17.65
N TYR A 270 -12.72 18.11 -17.73
CA TYR A 270 -13.26 16.77 -17.50
C TYR A 270 -13.92 16.64 -16.11
N THR A 271 -15.07 15.96 -16.07
CA THR A 271 -15.83 15.73 -14.82
C THR A 271 -16.16 14.26 -14.59
N SER A 272 -16.60 13.50 -15.61
CA SER A 272 -17.00 12.10 -15.42
C SER A 272 -17.10 11.30 -16.72
N GLY A 273 -17.02 9.98 -16.64
CA GLY A 273 -17.21 9.04 -17.76
C GLY A 273 -15.91 8.66 -18.44
N VAL A 274 -15.97 7.82 -19.48
CA VAL A 274 -14.78 7.36 -20.22
C VAL A 274 -14.34 8.44 -21.21
N PHE A 275 -13.19 9.06 -20.96
CA PHE A 275 -12.60 10.11 -21.77
C PHE A 275 -12.19 9.57 -23.14
N THR A 276 -13.00 9.89 -24.14
CA THR A 276 -12.79 9.60 -25.57
C THR A 276 -12.49 10.88 -26.37
N GLY A 277 -12.25 12.01 -25.69
CA GLY A 277 -11.99 13.30 -26.34
C GLY A 277 -10.69 13.34 -27.15
N ASP A 278 -10.55 14.35 -28.00
CA ASP A 278 -9.37 14.53 -28.83
C ASP A 278 -8.15 14.95 -28.00
N CYS A 279 -7.01 14.34 -28.32
CA CYS A 279 -5.69 14.66 -27.76
C CYS A 279 -4.61 14.11 -28.70
N GLY A 280 -3.44 14.73 -28.70
CA GLY A 280 -2.26 14.23 -29.40
C GLY A 280 -1.45 13.23 -28.58
N GLU A 281 -0.21 13.02 -28.98
CA GLU A 281 0.74 12.11 -28.33
C GLU A 281 1.96 12.86 -27.73
N LYS A 282 1.91 14.19 -27.65
CA LYS A 282 2.97 15.02 -27.06
C LYS A 282 2.75 15.12 -25.55
N VAL A 283 3.11 14.05 -24.85
CA VAL A 283 2.88 13.91 -23.41
C VAL A 283 3.52 15.06 -22.60
N ASP A 284 2.73 15.66 -21.71
CA ASP A 284 3.08 16.85 -20.93
C ASP A 284 2.63 16.77 -19.45
N HIS A 285 1.99 15.67 -19.05
CA HIS A 285 1.50 15.48 -17.70
C HIS A 285 1.73 14.07 -17.16
N GLY A 286 2.25 13.96 -15.94
CA GLY A 286 2.57 12.71 -15.25
C GLY A 286 1.41 12.27 -14.38
N VAL A 287 0.93 11.04 -14.58
CA VAL A 287 -0.20 10.45 -13.87
C VAL A 287 0.09 8.98 -13.54
N VAL A 288 -0.78 8.31 -12.80
CA VAL A 288 -0.60 6.89 -12.46
C VAL A 288 -1.81 6.08 -12.89
N VAL A 289 -1.58 5.02 -13.66
CA VAL A 289 -2.62 4.03 -13.95
C VAL A 289 -2.74 3.11 -12.74
N VAL A 290 -3.88 3.16 -12.06
CA VAL A 290 -4.18 2.38 -10.85
C VAL A 290 -5.20 1.27 -11.10
N GLY A 291 -5.55 1.03 -12.35
CA GLY A 291 -6.51 0.01 -12.72
C GLY A 291 -6.97 0.10 -14.17
N TYR A 292 -7.89 -0.79 -14.53
CA TYR A 292 -8.59 -0.79 -15.80
C TYR A 292 -9.91 -1.55 -15.67
N GLY A 293 -10.81 -1.32 -16.62
CA GLY A 293 -12.09 -2.02 -16.68
C GLY A 293 -12.83 -1.70 -17.96
N SER A 294 -14.14 -1.88 -17.92
CA SER A 294 -15.07 -1.54 -19.00
C SER A 294 -16.33 -0.89 -18.40
N GLU A 295 -16.86 0.14 -19.05
CA GLU A 295 -18.08 0.86 -18.65
C GLU A 295 -18.87 1.18 -19.92
N ASP A 296 -20.14 0.76 -19.96
CA ASP A 296 -21.06 0.98 -21.10
C ASP A 296 -20.46 0.58 -22.47
N GLY A 297 -19.74 -0.54 -22.50
CA GLY A 297 -19.09 -1.06 -23.71
C GLY A 297 -17.75 -0.39 -24.05
N ASN A 298 -17.29 0.57 -23.27
CA ASN A 298 -16.01 1.25 -23.45
C ASN A 298 -14.98 0.73 -22.46
N ASP A 299 -13.86 0.20 -22.97
CA ASP A 299 -12.73 -0.15 -22.13
C ASP A 299 -11.99 1.10 -21.65
N TYR A 300 -11.54 1.10 -20.41
CA TYR A 300 -10.82 2.23 -19.83
C TYR A 300 -9.61 1.84 -18.99
N TRP A 301 -8.65 2.76 -18.90
CA TRP A 301 -7.65 2.87 -17.85
C TRP A 301 -8.21 3.73 -16.72
N LEU A 302 -8.08 3.27 -15.48
CA LEU A 302 -8.39 4.07 -14.30
C LEU A 302 -7.13 4.83 -13.89
N VAL A 303 -7.14 6.15 -14.07
CA VAL A 303 -5.96 7.00 -13.91
C VAL A 303 -6.14 7.94 -12.72
N ARG A 304 -5.16 7.93 -11.80
CA ARG A 304 -5.03 8.85 -10.67
C ARG A 304 -4.34 10.13 -11.14
N ASN A 305 -4.97 11.28 -10.90
CA ASN A 305 -4.43 12.60 -11.18
C ASN A 305 -3.94 13.30 -9.90
N SER A 306 -3.24 14.43 -10.06
CA SER A 306 -2.60 15.22 -9.00
C SER A 306 -3.19 16.63 -8.85
N TRP A 307 -4.47 16.82 -9.19
CA TRP A 307 -5.16 18.12 -9.14
C TRP A 307 -6.22 18.22 -8.03
N GLY A 308 -6.14 17.37 -7.01
CA GLY A 308 -7.12 17.34 -5.93
C GLY A 308 -8.43 16.64 -6.33
N THR A 309 -9.31 16.48 -5.35
CA THR A 309 -10.57 15.72 -5.50
C THR A 309 -11.68 16.47 -6.23
N LYS A 310 -11.53 17.79 -6.43
CA LYS A 310 -12.52 18.64 -7.13
C LYS A 310 -12.43 18.55 -8.66
N TRP A 311 -11.45 17.83 -9.19
CA TRP A 311 -11.30 17.60 -10.64
C TRP A 311 -11.66 16.15 -10.99
N GLY A 312 -12.35 15.94 -12.12
CA GLY A 312 -12.74 14.61 -12.59
C GLY A 312 -13.61 13.83 -11.60
N GLU A 313 -13.51 12.50 -11.65
CA GLU A 313 -14.25 11.60 -10.75
C GLU A 313 -13.49 11.49 -9.42
N SER A 314 -13.65 12.50 -8.55
CA SER A 314 -12.95 12.58 -7.25
C SER A 314 -11.41 12.51 -7.37
N GLY A 315 -10.84 13.18 -8.39
CA GLY A 315 -9.40 13.20 -8.68
C GLY A 315 -8.93 12.11 -9.67
N TYR A 316 -9.84 11.32 -10.22
CA TYR A 316 -9.55 10.28 -11.20
C TYR A 316 -10.14 10.60 -12.57
N VAL A 317 -9.57 9.99 -13.61
CA VAL A 317 -10.13 9.97 -14.96
C VAL A 317 -10.11 8.55 -15.50
N LYS A 318 -11.19 8.16 -16.18
CA LYS A 318 -11.25 6.92 -16.97
C LYS A 318 -10.80 7.26 -18.38
N MET A 319 -9.60 6.85 -18.78
CA MET A 319 -9.07 7.10 -20.11
C MET A 319 -9.43 5.96 -21.05
N GLU A 320 -9.91 6.24 -22.26
CA GLU A 320 -10.22 5.22 -23.26
C GLU A 320 -9.03 4.24 -23.49
N ARG A 321 -9.34 2.95 -23.54
CA ARG A 321 -8.40 1.84 -23.74
C ARG A 321 -8.81 1.03 -24.98
N ASN A 322 -7.84 0.37 -25.60
CA ASN A 322 -7.93 -0.42 -26.83
C ASN A 322 -8.29 0.41 -28.07
N VAL A 323 -7.63 1.55 -28.23
CA VAL A 323 -7.88 2.48 -29.35
C VAL A 323 -7.33 1.90 -30.66
N LYS A 324 -8.22 1.63 -31.63
CA LYS A 324 -7.87 0.92 -32.89
C LYS A 324 -6.74 1.56 -33.71
N ASN A 325 -6.60 2.88 -33.67
CA ASN A 325 -5.61 3.65 -34.43
C ASN A 325 -4.57 4.37 -33.54
N GLY A 326 -4.51 4.05 -32.24
CA GLY A 326 -3.64 4.72 -31.28
C GLY A 326 -2.34 3.94 -31.05
N HIS A 327 -1.30 4.17 -31.84
CA HIS A 327 -0.02 3.48 -31.69
C HIS A 327 0.62 3.69 -30.31
N LEU A 328 0.37 4.84 -29.67
CA LEU A 328 0.84 5.16 -28.32
C LEU A 328 -0.29 5.18 -27.28
N GLY A 329 -1.48 4.69 -27.65
CA GLY A 329 -2.68 4.69 -26.82
C GLY A 329 -3.32 6.06 -26.70
N LYS A 330 -4.48 6.15 -26.04
CA LYS A 330 -5.20 7.42 -25.86
C LYS A 330 -4.31 8.45 -25.18
N CYS A 331 -4.18 9.63 -25.81
CA CYS A 331 -3.33 10.74 -25.35
C CYS A 331 -1.86 10.36 -25.11
N GLY A 332 -1.35 9.36 -25.83
CA GLY A 332 0.03 8.91 -25.69
C GLY A 332 0.35 8.18 -24.37
N ILE A 333 -0.64 7.62 -23.67
CA ILE A 333 -0.48 6.97 -22.35
C ILE A 333 0.60 5.87 -22.29
N MET A 334 0.97 5.28 -23.43
CA MET A 334 2.02 4.27 -23.52
C MET A 334 3.41 4.85 -23.83
N THR A 335 3.55 6.17 -23.99
CA THR A 335 4.79 6.82 -24.44
C THR A 335 5.92 6.71 -23.40
N GLU A 336 5.61 7.00 -22.14
CA GLU A 336 6.52 7.03 -20.99
C GLU A 336 5.90 6.24 -19.82
N ALA A 337 5.60 4.95 -20.06
CA ALA A 337 5.08 4.07 -19.03
C ALA A 337 6.22 3.33 -18.32
N SER A 338 6.31 3.48 -17.01
CA SER A 338 7.34 2.83 -16.19
C SER A 338 6.83 2.52 -14.78
N TYR A 339 7.48 1.57 -14.12
CA TYR A 339 7.08 1.13 -12.79
C TYR A 339 8.29 0.83 -11.92
N PRO A 340 8.24 1.17 -10.61
CA PRO A 340 9.28 0.81 -9.68
C PRO A 340 9.22 -0.69 -9.37
N ILE A 341 10.39 -1.30 -9.18
CA ILE A 341 10.55 -2.67 -8.72
C ILE A 341 10.94 -2.59 -7.26
N LYS A 342 10.09 -3.18 -6.43
CA LYS A 342 10.42 -3.50 -5.05
C LYS A 342 10.32 -5.01 -4.92
N GLU A 343 11.45 -5.64 -4.77
CA GLU A 343 11.48 -7.06 -4.49
C GLU A 343 10.91 -7.22 -3.07
N ALA A 344 9.85 -8.04 -2.95
CA ALA A 344 9.63 -8.70 -1.67
C ALA A 344 10.96 -9.32 -1.27
N ILE A 345 11.34 -9.27 0.01
CA ILE A 345 12.54 -9.95 0.50
C ILE A 345 12.32 -11.46 0.29
N ASN A 346 12.59 -11.90 -0.94
CA ASN A 346 12.40 -13.25 -1.41
C ASN A 346 13.79 -13.87 -1.22
N LYS A 347 13.96 -14.47 -0.05
CA LYS A 347 15.21 -15.03 0.49
C LYS A 347 15.96 -15.98 -0.47
N LEU A 348 15.37 -16.37 -1.59
CA LEU A 348 16.01 -17.21 -2.62
C LEU A 348 16.92 -16.46 -3.60
N ARG A 349 16.71 -15.17 -3.88
CA ARG A 349 17.51 -14.47 -4.91
C ARG A 349 18.92 -14.11 -4.43
N TRP A 350 19.05 -13.77 -3.14
CA TRP A 350 20.33 -13.63 -2.46
C TRP A 350 21.12 -14.95 -2.40
N TRP A 351 20.45 -16.10 -2.31
CA TRP A 351 21.13 -17.40 -2.39
C TRP A 351 21.86 -17.60 -3.73
N LYS A 352 21.24 -17.23 -4.87
CA LYS A 352 21.88 -17.38 -6.18
C LYS A 352 23.04 -16.41 -6.41
N LEU A 353 22.96 -15.18 -5.88
CA LEU A 353 24.04 -14.19 -6.01
C LEU A 353 25.18 -14.43 -5.02
N MET A 354 24.89 -14.91 -3.81
CA MET A 354 25.91 -15.19 -2.78
C MET A 354 26.65 -16.51 -3.02
N VAL A 355 26.06 -17.48 -3.70
CA VAL A 355 26.75 -18.75 -4.05
C VAL A 355 27.67 -18.58 -5.27
N GLY A 356 27.48 -17.53 -6.09
CA GLY A 356 28.30 -17.24 -7.27
C GLY A 356 29.54 -16.38 -7.04
N TYR A 357 29.70 -15.75 -5.86
CA TYR A 357 30.74 -14.75 -5.61
C TYR A 357 31.37 -14.90 -4.22
N VAL A 358 31.91 -16.09 -3.91
CA VAL A 358 32.84 -16.26 -2.78
C VAL A 358 34.10 -16.96 -3.27
N LYS A 359 34.98 -16.19 -3.92
CA LYS A 359 36.43 -16.40 -3.86
C LYS A 359 37.09 -15.03 -3.66
N THR A 360 37.88 -14.92 -2.58
CA THR A 360 38.83 -13.83 -2.20
C THR A 360 38.16 -12.48 -1.86
N THR A 361 38.38 -11.75 -0.75
CA THR A 361 39.34 -11.68 0.38
C THR A 361 38.75 -10.71 1.44
N PRO A 362 39.23 -10.66 2.71
CA PRO A 362 38.63 -9.88 3.79
C PRO A 362 39.38 -8.57 4.15
N MET A 363 38.69 -7.44 4.39
CA MET A 363 39.07 -6.43 5.41
C MET A 363 38.14 -5.19 5.47
N TYR A 364 37.91 -4.72 6.70
CA TYR A 364 37.46 -3.37 7.13
C TYR A 364 35.98 -2.98 7.11
N VAL A 365 35.26 -3.20 8.23
CA VAL A 365 34.33 -2.21 8.84
C VAL A 365 34.26 -2.43 10.37
N GLU A 366 35.21 -1.88 11.13
CA GLU A 366 35.09 -1.64 12.58
C GLU A 366 35.63 -0.24 12.89
N SER A 367 34.81 0.83 12.75
CA SER A 367 35.14 2.12 13.40
C SER A 367 33.99 3.14 13.59
N MET A 368 32.74 2.84 13.21
CA MET A 368 31.62 3.79 13.44
C MET A 368 30.81 3.52 14.72
N ASN A 369 30.76 2.25 15.18
CA ASN A 369 29.99 1.87 16.36
C ASN A 369 30.60 2.32 17.69
N GLU A 370 31.89 2.67 17.71
CA GLU A 370 32.60 3.05 18.93
C GLU A 370 32.49 4.56 19.24
N MET A 371 32.25 5.38 18.22
CA MET A 371 32.06 6.82 18.35
C MET A 371 30.66 7.16 18.90
N LEU A 372 29.62 6.44 18.46
CA LEU A 372 28.24 6.63 18.95
C LEU A 372 28.06 6.21 20.42
N ARG A 373 28.84 5.25 20.93
CA ARG A 373 28.81 4.84 22.34
C ARG A 373 29.37 5.87 23.31
N ARG A 374 30.25 6.78 22.85
CA ARG A 374 30.85 7.82 23.69
C ARG A 374 29.94 9.02 23.91
N ILE A 375 29.03 9.31 22.98
CA ILE A 375 28.19 10.52 23.00
C ILE A 375 26.93 10.33 23.86
N CYS A 376 26.42 9.11 24.04
CA CYS A 376 25.26 8.81 24.89
C CYS A 376 25.54 8.65 26.41
N ARG A 377 26.76 8.93 26.90
CA ARG A 377 27.11 8.76 28.32
C ARG A 377 26.97 10.03 29.19
N ARG A 378 26.38 11.10 28.68
CA ARG A 378 26.10 12.29 29.49
C ARG A 378 24.62 12.65 29.45
N ASN A 379 23.97 12.34 30.58
CA ASN A 379 22.72 12.88 31.10
C ASN A 379 21.42 12.40 30.42
N PHE A 380 20.88 11.29 30.95
CA PHE A 380 19.54 11.12 31.54
C PHE A 380 19.27 9.61 31.64
N CYS A 381 19.08 9.09 32.85
CA CYS A 381 18.67 7.70 33.07
C CYS A 381 17.24 7.49 32.57
N THR A 382 17.09 6.70 31.50
CA THR A 382 15.84 5.98 31.21
C THR A 382 16.20 4.50 31.01
N CYS A 383 15.66 3.64 31.87
CA CYS A 383 15.91 2.20 31.82
C CYS A 383 15.17 1.64 30.60
N SER A 384 15.88 1.21 29.54
CA SER A 384 15.24 0.50 28.43
C SER A 384 14.48 -0.72 28.95
N PRO A 385 13.23 -0.95 28.52
CA PRO A 385 12.43 -2.09 28.99
C PRO A 385 13.15 -3.42 28.70
N ARG A 386 13.15 -4.34 29.67
CA ARG A 386 13.78 -5.65 29.51
C ARG A 386 13.03 -6.49 28.47
N PRO A 387 13.73 -7.23 27.60
CA PRO A 387 13.07 -7.98 26.54
C PRO A 387 12.27 -9.18 27.06
N TRP A 388 11.24 -9.55 26.30
CA TRP A 388 10.61 -10.88 26.39
C TRP A 388 11.32 -11.87 25.47
N LEU A 389 11.45 -13.12 25.89
CA LEU A 389 11.90 -14.22 25.05
C LEU A 389 10.73 -15.19 24.82
N PHE A 390 10.31 -15.31 23.57
CA PHE A 390 9.30 -16.27 23.14
C PHE A 390 9.97 -17.43 22.40
N VAL A 391 9.59 -18.65 22.79
CA VAL A 391 10.28 -19.85 22.35
C VAL A 391 9.27 -20.86 21.84
N GLY A 392 9.33 -21.17 20.55
CA GLY A 392 8.57 -22.28 19.97
C GLY A 392 9.33 -23.58 20.13
N LEU A 393 8.73 -24.62 20.70
CA LEU A 393 9.30 -25.97 20.71
C LEU A 393 8.88 -26.77 19.48
N GLY A 394 9.78 -27.62 18.98
CA GLY A 394 9.63 -28.39 17.75
C GLY A 394 10.93 -29.10 17.37
N ASN A 395 10.88 -29.88 16.29
CA ASN A 395 12.04 -30.50 15.68
C ASN A 395 12.42 -29.77 14.37
N PRO A 396 13.71 -29.55 14.09
CA PRO A 396 14.17 -28.98 12.83
C PRO A 396 14.08 -30.00 11.69
N GLY A 397 13.87 -29.49 10.47
CA GLY A 397 13.86 -30.28 9.22
C GLY A 397 12.46 -30.50 8.66
N ASP A 398 12.37 -30.58 7.33
CA ASP A 398 11.11 -30.56 6.58
C ASP A 398 10.15 -31.71 6.91
N LYS A 399 10.69 -32.86 7.33
CA LYS A 399 9.88 -34.04 7.70
C LYS A 399 8.96 -33.80 8.92
N TYR A 400 9.27 -32.81 9.76
CA TYR A 400 8.46 -32.46 10.93
C TYR A 400 7.50 -31.29 10.68
N ARG A 401 7.59 -30.65 9.51
CA ARG A 401 6.73 -29.51 9.16
C ARG A 401 5.26 -29.94 9.08
N GLY A 402 4.37 -29.19 9.75
CA GLY A 402 2.94 -29.50 9.79
C GLY A 402 2.56 -30.65 10.72
N THR A 403 3.51 -31.21 11.47
CA THR A 403 3.22 -32.25 12.46
C THR A 403 2.70 -31.62 13.75
N ARG A 404 1.88 -32.36 14.50
CA ARG A 404 1.34 -31.89 15.79
C ARG A 404 2.46 -31.46 16.75
N HIS A 405 3.59 -32.18 16.70
CA HIS A 405 4.77 -31.91 17.52
C HIS A 405 5.56 -30.64 17.15
N ASN A 406 5.29 -30.05 15.98
CA ASN A 406 5.93 -28.80 15.53
C ASN A 406 5.02 -27.57 15.70
N VAL A 407 3.84 -27.71 16.31
CA VAL A 407 2.90 -26.60 16.48
C VAL A 407 3.48 -25.44 17.29
N GLY A 408 4.46 -25.69 18.18
CA GLY A 408 5.19 -24.63 18.88
C GLY A 408 6.05 -23.76 17.95
N PHE A 409 6.69 -24.35 16.93
CA PHE A 409 7.37 -23.59 15.87
C PHE A 409 6.37 -22.81 15.03
N GLU A 410 5.25 -23.42 14.67
CA GLU A 410 4.21 -22.79 13.85
C GLU A 410 3.56 -21.60 14.57
N MET A 411 3.35 -21.71 15.89
CA MET A 411 2.90 -20.60 16.74
C MET A 411 3.90 -19.46 16.78
N LEU A 412 5.19 -19.75 16.95
CA LEU A 412 6.22 -18.71 16.92
C LEU A 412 6.32 -18.07 15.52
N ASP A 413 6.16 -18.84 14.45
CA ASP A 413 6.17 -18.34 13.07
C ASP A 413 4.94 -17.45 12.80
N ALA A 414 3.75 -17.85 13.26
CA ALA A 414 2.54 -17.02 13.16
C ALA A 414 2.72 -15.69 13.89
N PHE A 415 3.25 -15.71 15.12
CA PHE A 415 3.57 -14.49 15.86
C PHE A 415 4.63 -13.65 15.15
N ALA A 416 5.76 -14.24 14.76
CA ALA A 416 6.85 -13.55 14.07
C ALA A 416 6.35 -12.86 12.79
N ASN A 417 5.54 -13.56 11.99
CA ASN A 417 4.96 -13.02 10.76
C ASN A 417 3.96 -11.90 11.05
N SER A 418 3.10 -12.04 12.07
CA SER A 418 2.14 -10.98 12.45
C SER A 418 2.82 -9.68 12.88
N GLN A 419 4.07 -9.75 13.36
CA GLN A 419 4.82 -8.62 13.88
C GLN A 419 5.98 -8.18 12.96
N GLY A 420 6.14 -8.80 11.79
CA GLY A 420 7.26 -8.51 10.88
C GLY A 420 8.65 -8.85 11.44
N ILE A 421 8.77 -9.79 12.38
CA ILE A 421 10.04 -10.13 13.03
C ILE A 421 10.78 -11.22 12.25
N HIS A 422 11.94 -10.88 11.71
CA HIS A 422 12.77 -11.81 10.95
C HIS A 422 13.51 -12.83 11.85
N MET A 423 13.34 -14.12 11.54
CA MET A 423 13.91 -15.28 12.24
C MET A 423 15.03 -15.95 11.42
N GLU A 424 16.14 -15.26 11.20
CA GLU A 424 17.16 -15.69 10.22
C GLU A 424 18.56 -15.87 10.80
N THR A 425 18.79 -15.41 12.03
CA THR A 425 20.10 -15.56 12.68
C THR A 425 20.16 -16.88 13.43
N ILE A 426 21.34 -17.48 13.50
CA ILE A 426 21.57 -18.62 14.40
C ILE A 426 22.23 -18.09 15.66
N HIS A 427 21.59 -18.30 16.80
CA HIS A 427 22.10 -17.89 18.09
C HIS A 427 21.86 -18.99 19.12
N CYS A 428 22.90 -19.41 19.85
CA CYS A 428 22.81 -20.49 20.84
C CYS A 428 22.10 -21.74 20.28
N LYS A 429 22.47 -22.25 19.10
CA LYS A 429 21.80 -23.39 18.45
C LYS A 429 20.28 -23.20 18.25
N ALA A 430 19.80 -21.98 18.11
CA ALA A 430 18.42 -21.68 17.75
C ALA A 430 18.38 -20.76 16.53
N MET A 431 17.40 -20.98 15.65
CA MET A 431 16.98 -19.95 14.71
C MET A 431 16.34 -18.84 15.53
N PHE A 432 16.78 -17.61 15.29
CA PHE A 432 16.63 -16.52 16.24
C PHE A 432 16.32 -15.22 15.53
N GLY A 433 15.46 -14.42 16.17
CA GLY A 433 15.01 -13.12 15.70
C GLY A 433 14.90 -12.13 16.86
N LYS A 434 15.09 -10.85 16.56
CA LYS A 434 14.87 -9.75 17.50
C LYS A 434 13.97 -8.73 16.84
N GLY A 435 13.09 -8.13 17.63
CA GLY A 435 12.21 -7.07 17.14
C GLY A 435 11.68 -6.22 18.27
N PHE A 436 10.78 -5.31 17.91
CA PHE A 436 10.00 -4.51 18.83
C PHE A 436 8.53 -4.67 18.50
N VAL A 437 7.70 -4.83 19.52
CA VAL A 437 6.25 -4.93 19.40
C VAL A 437 5.66 -3.95 20.39
N ASN A 438 4.90 -2.95 19.92
CA ASN A 438 4.35 -1.88 20.75
C ASN A 438 5.41 -1.22 21.68
N GLY A 439 6.63 -1.01 21.16
CA GLY A 439 7.75 -0.44 21.91
C GLY A 439 8.45 -1.40 22.89
N MET A 440 7.97 -2.64 23.05
CA MET A 440 8.59 -3.67 23.89
C MET A 440 9.59 -4.51 23.07
N PRO A 441 10.85 -4.64 23.52
CA PRO A 441 11.81 -5.48 22.82
C PRO A 441 11.44 -6.96 23.02
N VAL A 442 11.48 -7.71 21.93
CA VAL A 442 11.15 -9.14 21.91
C VAL A 442 12.26 -9.93 21.22
N LEU A 443 12.52 -11.11 21.77
CA LEU A 443 13.45 -12.09 21.24
C LEU A 443 12.65 -13.35 20.92
N LEU A 444 12.86 -13.91 19.75
CA LEU A 444 12.14 -15.09 19.27
C LEU A 444 13.14 -16.20 19.00
N ALA A 445 12.84 -17.44 19.43
CA ALA A 445 13.76 -18.57 19.27
C ALA A 445 13.05 -19.89 18.89
N LYS A 446 13.53 -20.55 17.83
CA LYS A 446 13.24 -21.95 17.50
C LYS A 446 14.52 -22.78 17.67
N PRO A 447 14.61 -23.66 18.67
CA PRO A 447 15.76 -24.56 18.82
C PRO A 447 16.04 -25.34 17.53
N LEU A 448 17.28 -25.34 17.07
CA LEU A 448 17.73 -26.19 15.95
C LEU A 448 18.26 -27.55 16.46
N THR A 449 17.82 -27.94 17.65
CA THR A 449 18.06 -29.24 18.28
C THR A 449 16.79 -30.08 18.25
N TYR A 450 16.92 -31.40 18.43
CA TYR A 450 15.74 -32.25 18.61
C TYR A 450 14.97 -31.86 19.89
N MET A 451 13.69 -32.18 19.93
CA MET A 451 12.76 -31.81 21.01
C MET A 451 13.31 -32.15 22.40
N ASN A 452 13.90 -33.33 22.58
CA ASN A 452 14.49 -33.73 23.87
C ASN A 452 15.77 -32.96 24.26
N LEU A 453 16.31 -32.14 23.37
CA LEU A 453 17.51 -31.32 23.53
C LEU A 453 17.22 -29.82 23.36
N SER A 454 15.95 -29.39 23.34
CA SER A 454 15.59 -27.98 23.16
C SER A 454 16.20 -27.04 24.21
N GLY A 455 16.40 -27.54 25.44
CA GLY A 455 17.01 -26.76 26.51
C GLY A 455 18.46 -26.37 26.26
N GLU A 456 19.20 -27.14 25.45
CA GLU A 456 20.58 -26.81 25.08
C GLU A 456 20.68 -25.48 24.33
N SER A 457 19.60 -25.09 23.65
CA SER A 457 19.53 -23.81 22.95
C SER A 457 19.00 -22.71 23.86
N ILE A 458 17.94 -23.01 24.60
CA ILE A 458 17.14 -22.03 25.34
C ILE A 458 17.86 -21.56 26.62
N GLY A 459 18.54 -22.46 27.32
CA GLY A 459 19.30 -22.14 28.54
C GLY A 459 20.38 -21.09 28.29
N PRO A 460 21.33 -21.34 27.36
CA PRO A 460 22.36 -20.36 27.00
C PRO A 460 21.78 -19.04 26.48
N LEU A 461 20.67 -19.07 25.74
CA LEU A 461 20.02 -17.86 25.23
C LEU A 461 19.46 -16.99 26.36
N ALA A 462 18.72 -17.58 27.31
CA ALA A 462 18.21 -16.86 28.48
C ALA A 462 19.35 -16.29 29.35
N ALA A 463 20.44 -17.05 29.52
CA ALA A 463 21.63 -16.62 30.26
C ALA A 463 22.35 -15.47 29.55
N TYR A 464 22.53 -15.55 28.23
CA TYR A 464 23.20 -14.53 27.42
C TYR A 464 22.51 -13.17 27.53
N TYR A 465 21.17 -13.15 27.43
CA TYR A 465 20.36 -11.93 27.58
C TYR A 465 20.03 -11.57 29.03
N LYS A 466 20.56 -12.32 30.01
CA LYS A 466 20.33 -12.12 31.45
C LYS A 466 18.84 -12.00 31.80
N LEU A 467 18.02 -12.85 31.17
CA LEU A 467 16.57 -12.80 31.32
C LEU A 467 16.13 -13.52 32.59
N PRO A 468 15.26 -12.90 33.42
CA PRO A 468 14.55 -13.64 34.44
C PRO A 468 13.56 -14.61 33.78
N LEU A 469 13.34 -15.78 34.37
CA LEU A 469 12.51 -16.82 33.77
C LEU A 469 11.04 -16.42 33.58
N ASN A 470 10.54 -15.46 34.37
CA ASN A 470 9.22 -14.86 34.17
C ASN A 470 9.10 -13.98 32.90
N ARG A 471 10.20 -13.75 32.17
CA ARG A 471 10.25 -13.12 30.84
C ARG A 471 10.49 -14.12 29.71
N VAL A 472 10.45 -15.42 29.99
CA VAL A 472 10.62 -16.48 28.99
C VAL A 472 9.32 -17.25 28.86
N VAL A 473 8.66 -17.16 27.70
CA VAL A 473 7.42 -17.89 27.41
C VAL A 473 7.71 -19.01 26.43
N VAL A 474 7.36 -20.25 26.81
CA VAL A 474 7.62 -21.45 26.00
C VAL A 474 6.33 -22.00 25.41
N PHE A 475 6.28 -22.21 24.10
CA PHE A 475 5.13 -22.68 23.34
C PHE A 475 5.32 -24.16 23.01
N HIS A 476 4.34 -25.00 23.32
CA HIS A 476 4.46 -26.45 23.12
C HIS A 476 3.10 -27.12 22.86
N ASP A 477 3.15 -28.30 22.24
CA ASP A 477 1.99 -29.16 22.04
C ASP A 477 1.50 -29.78 23.35
N ASP A 478 0.18 -29.95 23.46
CA ASP A 478 -0.48 -30.50 24.61
C ASP A 478 -1.63 -31.44 24.22
N MET A 479 -1.49 -32.73 24.56
CA MET A 479 -2.51 -33.74 24.27
C MET A 479 -3.67 -33.75 25.28
N ASP A 480 -3.51 -33.10 26.43
CA ASP A 480 -4.58 -32.99 27.43
C ASP A 480 -5.56 -31.87 27.11
N LEU A 481 -5.17 -30.96 26.21
CA LEU A 481 -6.05 -29.95 25.65
C LEU A 481 -6.64 -30.44 24.32
N PRO A 482 -7.94 -30.24 24.09
CA PRO A 482 -8.50 -30.61 22.79
C PRO A 482 -7.95 -29.70 21.68
N CYS A 483 -8.10 -30.16 20.44
CA CYS A 483 -7.49 -29.51 19.27
C CYS A 483 -7.88 -28.02 19.18
N GLY A 484 -6.91 -27.14 18.91
CA GLY A 484 -7.17 -25.71 18.72
C GLY A 484 -7.48 -24.89 19.98
N VAL A 485 -7.48 -25.51 21.16
CA VAL A 485 -7.60 -24.76 22.43
C VAL A 485 -6.26 -24.37 22.99
N LEU A 486 -6.15 -23.10 23.36
CA LEU A 486 -4.95 -22.51 23.91
C LEU A 486 -5.08 -22.27 25.42
N ARG A 487 -3.97 -22.44 26.15
CA ARG A 487 -3.88 -22.06 27.58
C ARG A 487 -2.58 -21.36 27.90
N LEU A 488 -2.67 -20.18 28.51
CA LEU A 488 -1.53 -19.49 29.12
C LEU A 488 -1.35 -19.99 30.56
N HIS A 489 -0.24 -20.66 30.83
CA HIS A 489 0.09 -21.19 32.15
C HIS A 489 1.29 -20.44 32.74
N PRO A 490 1.20 -19.85 33.94
CA PRO A 490 2.31 -19.07 34.51
C PRO A 490 3.51 -19.92 34.94
N LYS A 491 3.27 -21.21 35.25
CA LYS A 491 4.26 -22.18 35.72
C LYS A 491 3.72 -23.61 35.67
N GLY A 492 4.62 -24.60 35.82
CA GLY A 492 4.24 -26.00 36.00
C GLY A 492 5.38 -27.02 35.82
N GLY A 493 5.07 -28.30 35.97
CA GLY A 493 6.00 -29.41 35.65
C GLY A 493 6.01 -29.72 34.14
N HIS A 494 6.94 -30.54 33.67
CA HIS A 494 7.06 -30.85 32.23
C HIS A 494 5.97 -31.80 31.70
N ASN A 495 5.10 -32.38 32.53
CA ASN A 495 3.99 -33.28 32.12
C ASN A 495 4.38 -34.32 31.07
N ARG A 496 5.52 -35.00 31.28
CA ARG A 496 6.14 -35.97 30.34
C ARG A 496 6.52 -35.43 28.96
N HIS A 497 6.40 -34.13 28.70
CA HIS A 497 6.86 -33.49 27.48
C HIS A 497 8.39 -33.34 27.48
N ASN A 498 9.06 -33.95 26.50
CA ASN A 498 10.53 -34.03 26.45
C ASN A 498 11.21 -32.66 26.26
N GLY A 499 10.61 -31.76 25.47
CA GLY A 499 11.11 -30.39 25.29
C GLY A 499 11.11 -29.58 26.57
N LEU A 500 9.96 -29.49 27.25
CA LEU A 500 9.89 -28.89 28.59
C LEU A 500 10.83 -29.53 29.60
N LYS A 501 10.98 -30.86 29.60
CA LYS A 501 11.95 -31.56 30.47
C LYS A 501 13.38 -31.07 30.21
N SER A 502 13.76 -30.94 28.94
CA SER A 502 15.06 -30.42 28.51
C SER A 502 15.26 -28.96 28.92
N VAL A 503 14.25 -28.11 28.71
CA VAL A 503 14.27 -26.69 29.09
C VAL A 503 14.42 -26.53 30.59
N MET A 504 13.61 -27.23 31.38
CA MET A 504 13.68 -27.20 32.85
C MET A 504 15.07 -27.63 33.36
N TYR A 505 15.64 -28.69 32.78
CA TYR A 505 17.00 -29.12 33.12
C TYR A 505 18.03 -28.00 32.90
N HIS A 506 17.96 -27.31 31.75
CA HIS A 506 18.85 -26.18 31.43
C HIS A 506 18.52 -24.88 32.18
N PHE A 507 17.34 -24.81 32.80
CA PHE A 507 16.98 -23.81 33.80
C PHE A 507 17.25 -24.28 35.24
N ARG A 508 18.17 -25.24 35.42
CA ARG A 508 18.60 -25.76 36.73
C ARG A 508 17.46 -26.38 37.55
N GLY A 509 16.56 -27.08 36.86
CA GLY A 509 15.37 -27.71 37.45
C GLY A 509 14.20 -26.74 37.70
N ASN A 510 14.34 -25.46 37.34
CA ASN A 510 13.30 -24.46 37.60
C ASN A 510 12.14 -24.56 36.59
N GLY A 511 10.92 -24.78 37.11
CA GLY A 511 9.67 -24.82 36.35
C GLY A 511 8.85 -23.52 36.38
N GLU A 512 9.34 -22.47 37.05
CA GLU A 512 8.69 -21.17 37.23
C GLU A 512 8.92 -20.26 36.01
N PHE A 513 8.48 -20.73 34.84
CA PHE A 513 8.45 -19.94 33.61
C PHE A 513 7.09 -20.09 32.91
N PRO A 514 6.58 -19.01 32.30
CA PRO A 514 5.31 -19.06 31.60
C PRO A 514 5.30 -19.93 30.34
N ARG A 515 4.13 -20.44 29.97
CA ARG A 515 3.92 -21.36 28.85
C ARG A 515 2.65 -21.03 28.09
N LEU A 516 2.70 -21.18 26.78
CA LEU A 516 1.51 -21.26 25.92
C LEU A 516 1.34 -22.72 25.51
N ARG A 517 0.32 -23.37 26.08
CA ARG A 517 -0.04 -24.76 25.79
C ARG A 517 -0.98 -24.76 24.60
N ILE A 518 -0.65 -25.51 23.56
CA ILE A 518 -1.43 -25.59 22.31
C ILE A 518 -2.05 -26.97 22.22
N GLY A 519 -3.38 -27.04 22.26
CA GLY A 519 -4.10 -28.30 22.22
C GLY A 519 -4.01 -28.99 20.87
N ILE A 520 -3.52 -30.23 20.89
CA ILE A 520 -3.40 -31.08 19.70
C ILE A 520 -4.38 -32.27 19.73
N GLY A 521 -5.23 -32.35 20.75
CA GLY A 521 -6.15 -33.46 20.97
C GLY A 521 -5.46 -34.74 21.45
N ARG A 522 -6.27 -35.78 21.70
CA ARG A 522 -5.80 -37.09 22.15
C ARG A 522 -5.67 -38.07 20.97
N PRO A 523 -4.73 -39.02 21.04
CA PRO A 523 -4.64 -40.10 20.06
C PRO A 523 -5.95 -40.89 20.02
N PRO A 524 -6.50 -41.18 18.82
CA PRO A 524 -7.73 -41.96 18.71
C PRO A 524 -7.46 -43.45 19.02
N GLY A 525 -8.37 -44.06 19.79
CA GLY A 525 -8.31 -45.50 20.11
C GLY A 525 -7.03 -45.90 20.85
N GLN A 526 -6.38 -46.98 20.37
CA GLN A 526 -5.12 -47.49 20.93
C GLN A 526 -3.87 -46.96 20.19
N MET A 527 -3.98 -45.84 19.46
CA MET A 527 -2.86 -45.28 18.71
C MET A 527 -1.70 -44.90 19.66
N ASP A 528 -0.48 -45.28 19.28
CA ASP A 528 0.73 -44.89 20.01
C ASP A 528 0.85 -43.34 20.07
N PRO A 529 0.98 -42.74 21.28
CA PRO A 529 1.06 -41.30 21.42
C PRO A 529 2.24 -40.66 20.67
N LYS A 530 3.38 -41.34 20.51
CA LYS A 530 4.52 -40.80 19.76
C LYS A 530 4.22 -40.75 18.26
N ALA A 531 3.62 -41.81 17.72
CA ALA A 531 3.15 -41.83 16.35
C ALA A 531 2.12 -40.72 16.10
N PHE A 532 1.17 -40.51 17.02
CA PHE A 532 0.18 -39.44 16.93
C PHE A 532 0.81 -38.04 16.86
N MET A 533 1.79 -37.74 17.71
CA MET A 533 2.48 -36.44 17.71
C MET A 533 3.24 -36.18 16.40
N LEU A 534 3.80 -37.22 15.77
CA LEU A 534 4.56 -37.11 14.53
C LEU A 534 3.68 -37.10 13.26
N GLN A 535 2.37 -37.29 13.40
CA GLN A 535 1.43 -37.13 12.29
C GLN A 535 1.11 -35.66 12.03
N LYS A 536 0.72 -35.37 10.78
CA LYS A 536 0.15 -34.07 10.40
C LYS A 536 -1.31 -33.98 10.84
N PHE A 537 -1.84 -32.77 10.97
CA PHE A 537 -3.26 -32.57 11.21
C PHE A 537 -4.09 -33.06 10.01
N ASN A 538 -5.12 -33.88 10.24
CA ASN A 538 -6.01 -34.40 9.20
C ASN A 538 -6.92 -33.30 8.63
N LEU A 539 -7.46 -33.51 7.42
CA LEU A 539 -8.37 -32.58 6.74
C LEU A 539 -9.60 -32.18 7.59
N THR A 540 -10.10 -33.04 8.48
CA THR A 540 -11.22 -32.71 9.39
C THR A 540 -10.82 -31.81 10.57
N ALA A 541 -9.56 -31.85 11.01
CA ALA A 541 -8.98 -30.81 11.88
C ALA A 541 -8.64 -29.54 11.07
N ARG A 542 -8.76 -29.62 9.74
CA ARG A 542 -8.65 -28.50 8.79
C ARG A 542 -9.96 -27.99 8.19
N GLU A 543 -11.09 -28.63 8.47
CA GLU A 543 -12.41 -28.21 8.01
C GLU A 543 -13.46 -28.53 9.07
N ARG A 544 -13.85 -27.49 9.84
CA ARG A 544 -15.22 -27.16 10.27
C ARG A 544 -15.17 -26.10 11.36
N GLY A 545 -15.61 -24.89 11.02
CA GLY A 545 -15.98 -23.85 11.96
C GLY A 545 -17.14 -23.05 11.39
N HIS A 546 -18.38 -23.49 11.62
CA HIS A 546 -19.54 -22.62 11.46
C HIS A 546 -19.54 -21.62 12.62
N CYS A 547 -19.48 -20.32 12.29
CA CYS A 547 -19.59 -19.26 13.27
C CYS A 547 -21.09 -19.02 13.57
N ALA A 548 -21.51 -19.31 14.79
CA ALA A 548 -22.87 -19.05 15.28
C ALA A 548 -22.82 -17.90 16.29
N ASP A 549 -22.87 -16.67 15.80
CA ASP A 549 -23.53 -15.51 16.44
C ASP A 549 -23.25 -14.22 15.64
N MET A 550 -24.31 -13.47 15.34
CA MET A 550 -24.30 -12.32 14.41
C MET A 550 -23.84 -10.99 15.05
N ALA A 551 -23.40 -10.99 16.31
CA ALA A 551 -23.07 -9.75 17.04
C ALA A 551 -21.56 -9.49 17.24
N ASP A 552 -20.69 -10.51 17.18
CA ASP A 552 -19.23 -10.34 17.25
C ASP A 552 -18.55 -10.27 15.87
N CYS A 553 -19.33 -10.39 14.79
CA CYS A 553 -18.80 -10.53 13.43
C CYS A 553 -18.37 -9.22 12.74
N ILE A 554 -18.63 -8.03 13.28
CA ILE A 554 -18.34 -6.79 12.53
C ILE A 554 -16.83 -6.53 12.37
N TYR A 555 -15.98 -7.07 13.25
CA TYR A 555 -14.52 -6.96 13.10
C TYR A 555 -13.88 -8.13 12.33
N HIS A 556 -14.58 -9.26 12.20
CA HIS A 556 -14.05 -10.48 11.60
C HIS A 556 -14.60 -10.80 10.20
N PHE A 557 -15.66 -10.10 9.76
CA PHE A 557 -16.31 -10.36 8.45
C PHE A 557 -15.62 -9.67 7.25
N LEU A 558 -14.53 -8.93 7.47
CA LEU A 558 -13.79 -8.22 6.40
C LEU A 558 -12.58 -8.98 5.85
N LEU A 559 -12.30 -10.19 6.32
CA LEU A 559 -11.22 -11.03 5.76
C LEU A 559 -11.73 -12.44 5.46
N LEU A 560 -11.86 -12.71 4.16
CA LEU A 560 -11.71 -14.02 3.51
C LEU A 560 -12.75 -15.10 3.83
N SER A 561 -13.64 -15.31 2.85
CA SER A 561 -14.41 -16.55 2.65
C SER A 561 -13.50 -17.72 2.26
N PHE A 562 -12.64 -18.18 3.19
CA PHE A 562 -11.78 -19.36 2.99
C PHE A 562 -11.83 -20.26 4.22
N PHE A 563 -11.87 -21.57 3.98
CA PHE A 563 -11.80 -22.62 5.00
C PHE A 563 -10.53 -22.45 5.85
N VAL A 564 -10.65 -21.93 7.07
CA VAL A 564 -9.54 -21.86 8.05
C VAL A 564 -9.60 -23.08 8.96
N SER A 565 -8.47 -23.77 9.11
CA SER A 565 -8.38 -24.92 10.02
C SER A 565 -8.52 -24.50 11.48
N GLU A 566 -8.99 -25.41 12.34
CA GLU A 566 -9.13 -25.14 13.78
C GLU A 566 -7.79 -24.76 14.43
N ILE A 567 -6.69 -25.32 13.91
CA ILE A 567 -5.33 -24.99 14.33
C ILE A 567 -4.88 -23.64 13.80
N ASP A 568 -5.08 -23.31 12.52
CA ASP A 568 -4.66 -22.02 11.96
C ASP A 568 -5.36 -20.85 12.67
N ALA A 569 -6.65 -21.01 13.00
CA ALA A 569 -7.40 -20.06 13.82
C ALA A 569 -6.79 -19.93 15.23
N ALA A 570 -6.42 -21.05 15.85
CA ALA A 570 -5.75 -21.05 17.15
C ALA A 570 -4.39 -20.34 17.09
N LEU A 571 -3.59 -20.52 16.03
CA LEU A 571 -2.30 -19.82 15.89
C LEU A 571 -2.47 -18.30 15.82
N LEU A 572 -3.51 -17.82 15.12
CA LEU A 572 -3.85 -16.39 15.06
C LEU A 572 -4.32 -15.86 16.43
N GLU A 573 -5.22 -16.57 17.10
CA GLU A 573 -5.66 -16.23 18.46
C GLU A 573 -4.49 -16.18 19.45
N GLY A 574 -3.56 -17.13 19.33
CA GLY A 574 -2.35 -17.18 20.14
C GLY A 574 -1.44 -15.98 19.90
N ALA A 575 -1.31 -15.52 18.65
CA ALA A 575 -0.47 -14.36 18.33
C ALA A 575 -1.02 -13.11 19.01
N HIS A 576 -2.34 -12.93 18.97
CA HIS A 576 -3.01 -11.84 19.70
C HIS A 576 -2.85 -11.97 21.23
N ALA A 577 -2.90 -13.18 21.78
CA ALA A 577 -2.65 -13.40 23.21
C ALA A 577 -1.23 -12.95 23.63
N LEU A 578 -0.24 -13.12 22.75
CA LEU A 578 1.13 -12.67 23.00
C LEU A 578 1.24 -11.14 22.97
N GLU A 579 0.51 -10.45 22.09
CA GLU A 579 0.41 -8.97 22.11
C GLU A 579 -0.18 -8.47 23.45
N GLN A 580 -1.19 -9.18 23.98
CA GLN A 580 -1.74 -8.89 25.30
C GLN A 580 -0.69 -9.12 26.41
N VAL A 581 0.10 -10.20 26.34
CA VAL A 581 1.21 -10.44 27.30
C VAL A 581 2.24 -9.31 27.26
N LEU A 582 2.54 -8.75 26.08
CA LEU A 582 3.48 -7.65 25.94
C LEU A 582 2.95 -6.33 26.50
N SER A 583 1.65 -6.07 26.35
CA SER A 583 1.00 -4.82 26.81
C SER A 583 0.61 -4.83 28.29
N LYS A 584 0.00 -5.92 28.77
CA LYS A 584 -0.59 -6.02 30.12
C LYS A 584 0.24 -6.90 31.07
N GLY A 585 1.25 -7.58 30.56
CA GLY A 585 2.01 -8.58 31.32
C GLY A 585 1.31 -9.94 31.39
N PHE A 586 2.06 -10.97 31.80
CA PHE A 586 1.56 -12.35 31.72
C PHE A 586 0.37 -12.64 32.63
N SER A 587 0.38 -12.17 33.88
CA SER A 587 -0.66 -12.51 34.86
C SER A 587 -2.04 -12.03 34.42
N GLU A 588 -2.16 -10.76 34.02
CA GLU A 588 -3.43 -10.16 33.60
C GLU A 588 -3.95 -10.81 32.31
N SER A 589 -3.07 -10.98 31.32
CA SER A 589 -3.41 -11.60 30.04
C SER A 589 -3.84 -13.05 30.20
N SER A 590 -3.19 -13.81 31.09
CA SER A 590 -3.54 -15.22 31.32
C SER A 590 -4.94 -15.39 31.89
N ASN A 591 -5.38 -14.53 32.81
CA ASN A 591 -6.71 -14.61 33.41
C ASN A 591 -7.81 -14.32 32.39
N CYS A 592 -7.67 -13.24 31.63
CA CYS A 592 -8.61 -12.84 30.59
C CYS A 592 -8.69 -13.91 29.48
N PHE A 593 -7.54 -14.25 28.90
CA PHE A 593 -7.45 -15.17 27.77
C PHE A 593 -7.94 -16.58 28.12
N ASN A 594 -7.53 -17.12 29.27
CA ASN A 594 -7.96 -18.45 29.68
C ASN A 594 -9.46 -18.53 29.99
N THR A 595 -10.07 -17.42 30.42
CA THR A 595 -11.53 -17.37 30.65
C THR A 595 -12.26 -17.53 29.33
N THR A 596 -11.88 -16.79 28.29
CA THR A 596 -12.43 -16.91 26.94
C THR A 596 -12.23 -18.32 26.36
N GLN A 597 -11.03 -18.89 26.50
CA GLN A 597 -10.72 -20.25 26.02
C GLN A 597 -11.47 -21.35 26.80
N LYS A 598 -11.96 -21.09 28.01
CA LYS A 598 -12.76 -22.05 28.80
C LYS A 598 -14.13 -22.30 28.17
N TYR A 599 -14.76 -21.28 27.57
CA TYR A 599 -16.10 -21.39 27.01
C TYR A 599 -16.12 -21.92 25.56
N LYS A 600 -14.97 -21.94 24.87
CA LYS A 600 -14.82 -22.45 23.50
C LYS A 600 -15.24 -23.93 23.36
N HIS A 601 -15.07 -24.75 24.40
CA HIS A 601 -15.49 -26.15 24.39
C HIS A 601 -16.93 -26.43 24.79
N ILE A 602 -17.58 -25.55 25.55
CA ILE A 602 -18.94 -25.78 26.04
C ILE A 602 -19.96 -25.58 24.90
N ARG A 603 -19.70 -24.64 23.97
CA ARG A 603 -20.54 -24.40 22.79
C ARG A 603 -20.57 -25.57 21.78
N LEU A 604 -19.59 -26.49 21.82
CA LEU A 604 -19.50 -27.62 20.88
C LEU A 604 -20.30 -28.87 21.30
N GLN A 605 -20.77 -28.96 22.56
CA GLN A 605 -21.48 -30.13 23.07
C GLN A 605 -22.99 -29.92 23.31
N THR A 606 -23.50 -28.70 23.17
CA THR A 606 -24.89 -28.35 23.51
C THR A 606 -25.77 -27.93 22.32
N LEU A 607 -25.30 -28.06 21.08
CA LEU A 607 -26.13 -27.83 19.91
C LEU A 607 -26.79 -29.15 19.47
N PRO A 608 -28.13 -29.23 19.37
CA PRO A 608 -28.81 -30.42 18.84
C PRO A 608 -28.34 -30.67 17.41
N THR A 609 -28.04 -31.94 17.11
CA THR A 609 -27.62 -32.44 15.78
C THR A 609 -28.62 -32.16 14.69
#